data_AF-A0A0F8WHP4-F1
#
_entry.id   AF-A0A0F8WHP4-F1
#
_cell.length_a   1.000
_cell.length_b   1.000
_cell.length_c   1.000
_cell.angle_alpha   90.00
_cell.angle_beta   90.00
_cell.angle_gamma   90.00
#
_symmetry.space_group_name_H-M   'P 1'
#
loop_
_entity.id
_entity.type
_entity.pdbx_description
1 polymer ?
#
loop_
_entity_poly.entity_id
_entity_poly.type
_entity_poly.pdbx_seq_one_letter_code
_entity_poly.pdbx_strand_id
1 'polypeptide(L)'
;DINDEIDSKILGGINYAAAGYLTGIPRTRDEWNWSVESMREVCSYAKSTCNVIIAVECVNRFETHFLNIAEDAVKYCKDVGTDNVKVHLDSYHMIREEQNFKNAVEVCGKGYLGYVHVCENNRGIPGTGLVPC
;
A
#
# COMPACT_ATOMS: atom_id res chain seq x y z
N ASP A 1 -0.30 2.42 18.64
CA ASP A 1 -0.88 2.99 19.87
C ASP A 1 -2.40 3.04 19.77
N ILE A 2 -3.01 3.96 19.02
CA ILE A 2 -4.49 4.00 18.87
C ILE A 2 -5.05 2.65 18.41
N ASN A 3 -4.43 2.02 17.41
CA ASN A 3 -4.80 0.67 16.96
C ASN A 3 -4.81 -0.37 18.10
N ASP A 4 -3.87 -0.27 19.05
CA ASP A 4 -3.79 -1.18 20.20
C ASP A 4 -4.92 -0.92 21.19
N GLU A 5 -5.19 0.36 21.49
CA GLU A 5 -6.26 0.78 22.39
C GLU A 5 -7.66 0.32 21.92
N ILE A 6 -7.86 0.24 20.59
CA ILE A 6 -9.13 -0.19 19.99
C ILE A 6 -9.12 -1.63 19.48
N ASP A 7 -8.05 -2.41 19.77
CA ASP A 7 -7.86 -3.79 19.32
C ASP A 7 -7.90 -3.98 17.78
N SER A 8 -7.50 -2.95 17.01
CA SER A 8 -7.39 -3.00 15.56
C SER A 8 -6.05 -3.58 15.09
N LYS A 9 -6.09 -4.66 14.32
CA LYS A 9 -4.90 -5.41 13.87
C LYS A 9 -4.24 -4.88 12.60
N ILE A 10 -4.88 -3.96 11.87
CA ILE A 10 -4.38 -3.48 10.58
C ILE A 10 -4.38 -1.95 10.54
N LEU A 11 -3.28 -1.37 10.07
CA LEU A 11 -3.14 0.03 9.71
C LEU A 11 -2.85 0.14 8.22
N GLY A 12 -3.80 0.65 7.44
CA GLY A 12 -3.68 0.79 5.99
C GLY A 12 -3.54 2.26 5.54
N GLY A 13 -2.91 2.47 4.38
CA GLY A 13 -2.94 3.76 3.68
C GLY A 13 -1.62 4.16 3.02
N ILE A 14 -1.52 5.43 2.65
CA ILE A 14 -0.27 6.07 2.20
C ILE A 14 0.56 6.44 3.44
N ASN A 15 1.16 5.43 4.08
CA ASN A 15 1.95 5.57 5.32
C ASN A 15 3.47 5.61 5.08
N TYR A 16 3.91 5.41 3.83
CA TYR A 16 5.31 5.36 3.40
C TYR A 16 5.79 6.68 2.75
N ALA A 17 4.88 7.61 2.45
CA ALA A 17 5.16 8.89 1.81
C ALA A 17 4.07 9.93 2.15
N ALA A 18 4.30 11.20 1.81
CA ALA A 18 3.28 12.23 1.95
C ALA A 18 2.20 12.09 0.86
N ALA A 19 0.95 11.90 1.28
CA ALA A 19 -0.21 11.85 0.39
C ALA A 19 -0.43 13.22 -0.29
N GLY A 20 -0.62 13.23 -1.61
CA GLY A 20 -0.85 14.45 -2.39
C GLY A 20 0.40 15.30 -2.65
N TYR A 21 1.58 14.86 -2.21
CA TYR A 21 2.85 15.50 -2.53
C TYR A 21 3.42 14.97 -3.85
N LEU A 22 3.45 15.82 -4.86
CA LEU A 22 3.94 15.49 -6.20
C LEU A 22 5.07 16.43 -6.59
N THR A 23 6.25 15.86 -6.84
CA THR A 23 7.46 16.60 -7.24
C THR A 23 7.50 16.89 -8.74
N GLY A 24 6.66 16.21 -9.53
CA GLY A 24 6.71 16.26 -10.99
C GLY A 24 7.83 15.43 -11.61
N ILE A 25 8.64 14.75 -10.80
CA ILE A 25 9.68 13.82 -11.23
C ILE A 25 9.42 12.42 -10.64
N PRO A 26 9.93 11.34 -11.25
CA PRO A 26 9.87 10.02 -10.67
C PRO A 26 10.60 9.97 -9.33
N ARG A 27 10.14 9.08 -8.44
CA ARG A 27 10.82 8.84 -7.15
C ARG A 27 12.29 8.56 -7.35
N THR A 28 13.12 9.20 -6.55
CA THR A 28 14.56 8.98 -6.53
C THR A 28 14.92 7.74 -5.71
N ARG A 29 16.15 7.25 -5.89
CA ARG A 29 16.67 6.14 -5.07
C ARG A 29 16.80 6.53 -3.60
N ASP A 30 17.12 7.79 -3.32
CA ASP A 30 17.29 8.27 -1.95
C ASP A 30 15.94 8.35 -1.24
N GLU A 31 14.90 8.85 -1.89
CA GLU A 31 13.52 8.82 -1.36
C GLU A 31 13.07 7.39 -1.05
N TRP A 32 13.39 6.42 -1.91
CA TRP A 32 13.14 5.01 -1.64
C TRP A 32 13.83 4.53 -0.36
N ASN A 33 15.12 4.80 -0.23
CA ASN A 33 15.91 4.38 0.92
C ASN A 33 15.41 5.01 2.22
N TRP A 34 15.17 6.33 2.24
CA TRP A 34 14.69 7.05 3.42
C TRP A 34 13.33 6.51 3.91
N SER A 35 12.43 6.27 2.97
CA SER A 35 11.11 5.71 3.25
C SER A 35 11.23 4.28 3.81
N VAL A 36 12.03 3.42 3.18
CA VAL A 36 12.27 2.05 3.62
C VAL A 36 12.88 1.99 5.02
N GLU A 37 13.89 2.82 5.29
CA GLU A 37 14.52 2.92 6.61
C GLU A 37 13.52 3.35 7.68
N SER A 38 12.76 4.41 7.41
CA SER A 38 11.72 4.91 8.32
C SER A 38 10.65 3.85 8.58
N MET A 39 10.15 3.19 7.54
CA MET A 39 9.13 2.14 7.68
C MET A 39 9.65 0.91 8.43
N ARG A 40 10.95 0.60 8.33
CA ARG A 40 11.56 -0.50 9.10
C ARG A 40 11.52 -0.20 10.60
N GLU A 41 11.80 1.04 11.00
CA GLU A 41 11.69 1.46 12.41
C GLU A 41 10.24 1.39 12.90
N VAL A 42 9.30 1.94 12.12
CA VAL A 42 7.86 1.90 12.46
C VAL A 42 7.35 0.46 12.57
N CYS A 43 7.74 -0.42 11.64
CA CYS A 43 7.35 -1.83 11.68
C CYS A 43 7.95 -2.55 12.89
N SER A 44 9.21 -2.25 13.24
CA SER A 44 9.89 -2.83 14.40
C SER A 44 9.20 -2.41 15.71
N TYR A 45 8.79 -1.15 15.79
CA TYR A 45 7.99 -0.63 16.89
C TYR A 45 6.62 -1.32 16.97
N ALA A 46 5.88 -1.38 15.87
CA ALA A 46 4.56 -2.02 15.84
C ALA A 46 4.62 -3.50 16.26
N LYS A 47 5.70 -4.22 15.91
CA LYS A 47 5.93 -5.58 16.38
C LYS A 47 6.16 -5.68 17.89
N SER A 48 6.94 -4.77 18.47
CA SER A 48 7.30 -4.84 19.88
C SER A 48 6.16 -4.39 20.80
N THR A 49 5.22 -3.58 20.31
CA THR A 49 4.17 -2.99 21.14
C THR A 49 2.77 -3.55 20.91
N CYS A 50 2.33 -3.73 19.66
CA CYS A 50 0.90 -3.94 19.37
C CYS A 50 0.58 -5.02 18.32
N ASN A 51 1.59 -5.72 17.78
CA ASN A 51 1.44 -6.79 16.77
C ASN A 51 0.51 -6.41 15.60
N VAL A 52 0.64 -5.17 15.11
CA VAL A 52 -0.17 -4.62 14.01
C VAL A 52 0.52 -4.88 12.67
N ILE A 53 -0.31 -5.19 11.66
CA ILE A 53 0.09 -5.21 10.26
C ILE A 53 0.00 -3.79 9.70
N ILE A 54 1.08 -3.32 9.08
CA ILE A 54 1.11 -2.04 8.38
C ILE A 54 1.00 -2.32 6.88
N ALA A 55 -0.12 -1.93 6.29
CA ALA A 55 -0.44 -2.17 4.91
C ALA A 55 -0.16 -0.90 4.06
N VAL A 56 0.84 -0.98 3.18
CA VAL A 56 1.23 0.10 2.27
C VAL A 56 0.32 0.11 1.05
N GLU A 57 -0.41 1.19 0.84
CA GLU A 57 -1.40 1.29 -0.24
C GLU A 57 -0.77 1.65 -1.58
N CYS A 58 -1.01 0.88 -2.64
CA CYS A 58 -0.68 1.32 -3.99
C CYS A 58 -1.75 2.29 -4.47
N VAL A 59 -1.39 3.55 -4.72
CA VAL A 59 -2.35 4.57 -5.17
C VAL A 59 -2.03 5.11 -6.56
N ASN A 60 -3.00 5.74 -7.20
CA ASN A 60 -2.81 6.28 -8.54
C ASN A 60 -1.75 7.41 -8.57
N ARG A 61 -1.20 7.69 -9.75
CA ARG A 61 -0.16 8.72 -9.97
C ARG A 61 -0.55 10.15 -9.61
N PHE A 62 -1.85 10.41 -9.42
CA PHE A 62 -2.36 11.72 -9.02
C PHE A 62 -2.33 11.93 -7.51
N GLU A 63 -2.15 10.86 -6.73
CA GLU A 63 -2.11 10.90 -5.27
C GLU A 63 -0.69 10.69 -4.73
N THR A 64 0.15 9.94 -5.45
CA THR A 64 1.58 9.84 -5.16
C THR A 64 2.39 9.51 -6.41
N HIS A 65 3.65 9.94 -6.44
CA HIS A 65 4.64 9.54 -7.44
C HIS A 65 5.50 8.35 -6.97
N PHE A 66 5.20 7.80 -5.78
CA PHE A 66 6.06 6.87 -5.06
C PHE A 66 5.67 5.39 -5.25
N LEU A 67 4.52 4.91 -4.75
CA LEU A 67 4.04 3.53 -5.01
C LEU A 67 2.73 3.56 -5.80
N ASN A 68 2.74 3.01 -7.02
CA ASN A 68 1.58 3.05 -7.92
C ASN A 68 1.08 1.69 -8.39
N ILE A 69 1.94 0.67 -8.37
CA ILE A 69 1.62 -0.70 -8.81
C ILE A 69 2.01 -1.72 -7.74
N ALA A 70 1.33 -2.86 -7.76
CA ALA A 70 1.50 -3.98 -6.84
C ALA A 70 2.93 -4.53 -6.85
N GLU A 71 3.57 -4.59 -8.02
CA GLU A 71 4.96 -5.06 -8.15
C GLU A 71 5.93 -4.20 -7.34
N ASP A 72 5.81 -2.88 -7.44
CA ASP A 72 6.62 -1.93 -6.68
C ASP A 72 6.34 -2.04 -5.18
N ALA A 73 5.08 -2.21 -4.77
CA ALA A 73 4.75 -2.35 -3.35
C ALA A 73 5.24 -3.67 -2.74
N VAL A 74 5.22 -4.77 -3.50
CA VAL A 74 5.83 -6.04 -3.07
C VAL A 74 7.34 -5.87 -2.91
N LYS A 75 7.99 -5.19 -3.86
CA LYS A 75 9.42 -4.86 -3.75
C LYS A 75 9.69 -3.99 -2.52
N TYR A 76 8.85 -3.00 -2.27
CA TYR A 76 8.95 -2.14 -1.09
C TYR A 76 8.86 -2.93 0.21
N CYS A 77 7.88 -3.83 0.32
CA CYS A 77 7.74 -4.72 1.49
C CYS A 77 8.97 -5.61 1.69
N LYS A 78 9.57 -6.13 0.59
CA LYS A 78 10.80 -6.91 0.63
C LYS A 78 11.99 -6.08 1.13
N ASP A 79 12.12 -4.84 0.66
CA ASP A 79 13.22 -3.96 1.02
C ASP A 79 13.10 -3.48 2.48
N VAL A 80 11.89 -3.23 2.98
CA VAL A 80 11.64 -2.99 4.43
C VAL A 80 12.08 -4.20 5.25
N GLY A 81 11.77 -5.42 4.78
CA GLY A 81 12.36 -6.66 5.31
C GLY A 81 11.73 -7.15 6.63
N THR A 82 10.52 -6.71 6.96
CA THR A 82 9.75 -7.20 8.11
C THR A 82 8.56 -8.04 7.65
N ASP A 83 8.06 -8.94 8.49
CA ASP A 83 6.89 -9.78 8.15
C ASP A 83 5.54 -9.06 8.35
N ASN A 84 5.52 -7.92 9.05
CA ASN A 84 4.31 -7.17 9.39
C ASN A 84 4.07 -5.95 8.49
N VAL A 85 4.92 -5.73 7.48
CA VAL A 85 4.60 -4.84 6.36
C VAL A 85 3.96 -5.64 5.23
N LYS A 86 2.82 -5.17 4.73
CA LYS A 86 2.02 -5.84 3.70
C LYS A 86 1.57 -4.85 2.64
N VAL A 87 1.12 -5.33 1.50
CA VAL A 87 0.53 -4.55 0.43
C VAL A 87 -0.96 -4.37 0.69
N HIS A 88 -1.43 -3.15 0.50
CA HIS A 88 -2.82 -2.76 0.44
C HIS A 88 -3.18 -2.42 -1.01
N LEU A 89 -4.11 -3.19 -1.59
CA LEU A 89 -4.62 -2.96 -2.95
C LEU A 89 -5.98 -2.26 -2.90
N ASP A 90 -6.22 -1.32 -3.82
CA ASP A 90 -7.51 -0.65 -3.97
C ASP A 90 -7.95 -0.68 -5.44
N SER A 91 -9.14 -1.21 -5.70
CA SER A 91 -9.69 -1.33 -7.05
C SER A 91 -9.81 0.01 -7.80
N TYR A 92 -10.04 1.12 -7.10
CA TYR A 92 -10.10 2.45 -7.69
C TYR A 92 -8.73 2.93 -8.20
N HIS A 93 -7.65 2.57 -7.51
CA HIS A 93 -6.30 2.87 -7.96
C HIS A 93 -5.86 1.91 -9.06
N MET A 94 -6.14 0.62 -8.88
CA MET A 94 -5.76 -0.44 -9.82
C MET A 94 -6.33 -0.22 -11.21
N ILE A 95 -7.57 0.28 -11.37
CA ILE A 95 -8.17 0.50 -12.71
C ILE A 95 -7.40 1.51 -13.57
N ARG A 96 -6.55 2.35 -12.94
CA ARG A 96 -5.77 3.38 -13.62
C ARG A 96 -4.32 2.97 -13.86
N GLU A 97 -3.73 2.24 -12.92
CA GLU A 97 -2.29 1.94 -12.94
C GLU A 97 -1.97 0.49 -13.32
N GLU A 98 -2.83 -0.46 -12.96
CA GLU A 98 -2.61 -1.89 -13.23
C GLU A 98 -3.10 -2.27 -14.62
N GLN A 99 -2.30 -3.07 -15.32
CA GLN A 99 -2.72 -3.65 -16.60
C GLN A 99 -3.71 -4.81 -16.41
N ASN A 100 -3.63 -5.51 -15.27
CA ASN A 100 -4.46 -6.67 -14.97
C ASN A 100 -4.61 -6.86 -13.46
N PHE A 101 -5.86 -6.86 -12.99
CA PHE A 101 -6.20 -6.95 -11.56
C PHE A 101 -5.79 -8.29 -10.95
N LYS A 102 -6.05 -9.39 -11.67
CA LYS A 102 -5.69 -10.73 -11.22
C LYS A 102 -4.18 -10.84 -11.05
N ASN A 103 -3.42 -10.36 -12.02
CA ASN A 103 -1.95 -10.37 -11.94
C ASN A 103 -1.44 -9.54 -10.75
N ALA A 104 -2.02 -8.35 -10.50
CA ALA A 104 -1.65 -7.53 -9.35
C ALA A 104 -1.84 -8.27 -8.01
N VAL A 105 -2.98 -8.97 -7.85
CA VAL A 105 -3.26 -9.81 -6.68
C VAL A 105 -2.28 -11.00 -6.59
N GLU A 106 -2.01 -11.67 -7.72
CA GLU A 106 -1.08 -12.81 -7.79
C GLU A 106 0.37 -12.41 -7.46
N VAL A 107 0.81 -11.22 -7.90
CA VAL A 107 2.12 -10.65 -7.60
C VAL A 107 2.30 -10.43 -6.10
N CYS A 108 1.27 -9.93 -5.40
CA CYS A 108 1.30 -9.86 -3.94
C CYS A 108 1.34 -11.26 -3.30
N GLY A 109 0.53 -12.18 -3.83
CA GLY A 109 0.40 -13.53 -3.33
C GLY A 109 -0.02 -13.59 -1.85
N LYS A 110 0.04 -14.80 -1.27
CA LYS A 110 -0.34 -15.02 0.14
C LYS A 110 0.63 -14.40 1.15
N GLY A 111 1.85 -14.07 0.71
CA GLY A 111 2.91 -13.56 1.58
C GLY A 111 2.80 -12.06 1.84
N TYR A 112 2.40 -11.28 0.82
CA TYR A 112 2.42 -9.82 0.91
C TYR A 112 1.05 -9.18 0.85
N LEU A 113 0.00 -9.82 0.32
CA LEU A 113 -1.34 -9.22 0.34
C LEU A 113 -1.86 -9.14 1.78
N GLY A 114 -2.12 -7.92 2.29
CA GLY A 114 -2.56 -7.69 3.67
C GLY A 114 -3.92 -7.03 3.80
N TYR A 115 -4.29 -6.17 2.85
CA TYR A 115 -5.55 -5.44 2.92
C TYR A 115 -6.07 -5.10 1.52
N VAL A 116 -7.40 -4.99 1.37
CA VAL A 116 -8.02 -4.66 0.09
C VAL A 116 -9.15 -3.66 0.29
N HIS A 117 -9.12 -2.56 -0.44
CA HIS A 117 -10.25 -1.69 -0.67
C HIS A 117 -10.96 -2.06 -1.97
N VAL A 118 -12.29 -2.04 -1.92
CA VAL A 118 -13.15 -2.35 -3.06
C VAL A 118 -14.15 -1.23 -3.25
N CYS A 119 -13.98 -0.47 -4.32
CA CYS A 119 -14.93 0.53 -4.79
C CYS A 119 -14.86 0.69 -6.31
N GLU A 120 -15.86 1.34 -6.88
CA GLU A 120 -15.93 1.55 -8.33
C GLU A 120 -14.96 2.61 -8.85
N ASN A 121 -14.82 2.71 -10.18
CA ASN A 121 -13.93 3.66 -10.84
C ASN A 121 -14.21 5.14 -10.48
N ASN A 122 -15.43 5.43 -10.02
CA ASN A 122 -15.91 6.72 -9.54
C ASN A 122 -16.00 6.80 -7.99
N ARG A 123 -15.39 5.85 -7.27
CA ARG A 123 -15.51 5.65 -5.81
C ARG A 123 -16.94 5.33 -5.32
N GLY A 124 -17.81 4.92 -6.24
CA GLY A 124 -19.16 4.45 -5.93
C GLY A 124 -19.20 3.02 -5.39
N ILE A 125 -20.43 2.51 -5.25
CA ILE A 125 -20.70 1.17 -4.72
C ILE A 125 -20.23 0.11 -5.74
N PRO A 126 -19.49 -0.95 -5.31
CA PRO A 126 -19.10 -2.05 -6.19
C PRO A 126 -20.27 -2.60 -7.02
N GLY A 127 -20.03 -2.82 -8.32
CA GLY A 127 -21.02 -3.31 -9.28
C GLY A 127 -21.83 -2.22 -9.99
N THR A 128 -21.51 -0.94 -9.79
CA THR A 128 -22.22 0.20 -10.41
C THR A 128 -21.37 0.96 -11.43
N GLY A 129 -20.19 0.45 -11.77
CA GLY A 129 -19.23 1.14 -12.61
C GLY A 129 -18.49 0.21 -13.57
N LEU A 130 -17.22 0.54 -13.80
CA LEU A 130 -16.36 -0.08 -14.81
C LEU A 130 -15.26 -0.96 -14.22
N VAL A 131 -15.15 -1.04 -12.90
CA VAL A 131 -14.17 -1.95 -12.29
C VAL A 131 -14.52 -3.39 -12.69
N PRO A 132 -13.58 -4.15 -13.27
CA PRO A 132 -13.86 -5.49 -13.73
C PRO A 132 -14.20 -6.39 -12.54
N CYS A 133 -15.36 -7.05 -12.65
CA CYS A 133 -15.86 -8.06 -11.72
C CYS A 133 -15.37 -9.46 -12.08
#